data_AF-M9RD08-F1
#
_entry.id   AF-M9RD08-F1
#
_cell.length_a   1.000
_cell.length_b   1.000
_cell.length_c   1.000
_cell.angle_alpha   90.00
_cell.angle_beta   90.00
_cell.angle_gamma   90.00
#
_symmetry.space_group_name_H-M   'P 1'
#
loop_
_entity.id
_entity.type
_entity.pdbx_description
1 polymer ?
#
loop_
_entity_poly.entity_id
_entity_poly.type
_entity_poly.pdbx_seq_one_letter_code
_entity_poly.pdbx_strand_id
1 'polypeptide(L)'
;MKSPLIATLIALIGYGPPAFAQNIDYEPKIRSSCLDGTGEADCATCIGQVVDACIQTDAGSSTVGIGMCISSEWQQLDDRLNAAYQDIQRGWIVYRDTACDWEMVQWGGGTGGGPASVACMMRLTAQQTLFLENHL
;
A
#
# COMPACT_ATOMS: atom_id res chain seq x y z
N MET A 1 19.61 34.97 -56.04
CA MET A 1 20.81 34.14 -55.80
C MET A 1 20.45 33.15 -54.70
N LYS A 2 20.14 31.89 -55.07
CA LYS A 2 20.88 30.64 -54.75
C LYS A 2 20.88 30.33 -53.23
N SER A 3 20.42 29.21 -52.68
CA SER A 3 19.77 27.98 -53.16
C SER A 3 19.23 27.18 -51.94
N PRO A 4 18.40 26.14 -52.14
CA PRO A 4 17.63 25.39 -51.13
C PRO A 4 18.36 24.11 -50.66
N LEU A 5 17.63 23.26 -49.91
CA LEU A 5 17.90 21.84 -49.56
C LEU A 5 18.79 21.58 -48.34
N ILE A 6 18.17 21.16 -47.22
CA ILE A 6 18.52 19.91 -46.53
C ILE A 6 17.21 19.28 -46.02
N ALA A 7 16.71 18.31 -46.78
CA ALA A 7 15.71 17.36 -46.33
C ALA A 7 16.42 16.34 -45.43
N THR A 8 16.20 16.42 -44.12
CA THR A 8 16.70 15.40 -43.19
C THR A 8 15.58 14.39 -42.94
N LEU A 9 15.55 13.33 -43.74
CA LEU A 9 14.92 12.07 -43.38
C LEU A 9 15.69 11.49 -42.18
N ILE A 10 15.12 11.53 -40.97
CA ILE A 10 15.55 10.68 -39.87
C ILE A 10 14.41 9.73 -39.55
N ALA A 11 14.68 8.47 -39.92
CA ALA A 11 14.16 7.21 -39.43
C ALA A 11 12.79 7.22 -38.75
N LEU A 12 11.89 6.42 -39.33
CA LEU A 12 10.88 5.69 -38.55
C LEU A 12 11.60 4.92 -37.44
N ILE A 13 11.79 5.56 -36.29
CA ILE A 13 11.82 4.85 -35.02
C ILE A 13 10.42 4.28 -34.94
N GLY A 14 10.31 2.96 -35.10
CA GLY A 14 9.12 2.24 -34.74
C GLY A 14 8.82 2.58 -33.28
N TYR A 15 7.93 3.55 -33.07
CA TYR A 15 7.13 3.67 -31.87
C TYR A 15 6.23 2.43 -31.86
N GLY A 16 6.82 1.28 -31.55
CA GLY A 16 6.05 0.27 -30.84
C GLY A 16 5.62 0.98 -29.55
N PRO A 17 4.31 1.20 -29.31
CA PRO A 17 3.90 1.62 -27.99
C PRO A 17 4.55 0.65 -26.98
N PRO A 18 4.99 1.11 -25.80
CA PRO A 18 5.31 0.17 -24.73
C PRO A 18 4.11 -0.76 -24.66
N ALA A 19 4.35 -2.07 -24.68
CA ALA A 19 3.27 -3.04 -24.52
C ALA A 19 2.54 -2.64 -23.24
N PHE A 20 1.38 -2.01 -23.39
CA PHE A 20 0.52 -1.73 -22.27
C PHE A 20 0.22 -3.10 -21.68
N ALA A 21 0.50 -3.27 -20.39
CA ALA A 21 -0.10 -4.32 -19.60
C ALA A 21 -1.57 -4.35 -20.01
N GLN A 22 -1.96 -5.38 -20.77
CA GLN A 22 -3.33 -5.50 -21.25
C GLN A 22 -4.11 -5.84 -20.00
N ASN A 23 -4.65 -4.83 -19.34
CA ASN A 23 -5.39 -5.00 -18.11
C ASN A 23 -6.53 -5.95 -18.46
N ILE A 24 -6.40 -7.21 -18.01
CA ILE A 24 -7.45 -8.19 -18.14
C ILE A 24 -8.59 -7.64 -17.30
N ASP A 25 -9.83 -7.79 -17.77
CA ASP A 25 -11.01 -7.39 -17.00
C ASP A 25 -11.08 -8.21 -15.71
N TYR A 26 -10.30 -7.79 -14.71
CA TYR A 26 -10.36 -8.22 -13.33
C TYR A 26 -11.58 -7.51 -12.76
N GLU A 27 -12.74 -8.13 -12.94
CA GLU A 27 -14.02 -7.48 -12.70
C GLU A 27 -14.16 -7.16 -11.20
N PRO A 28 -14.33 -5.88 -10.85
CA PRO A 28 -14.26 -5.42 -9.47
C PRO A 28 -15.41 -5.91 -8.57
N LYS A 29 -16.42 -6.63 -9.08
CA LYS A 29 -17.52 -7.16 -8.25
C LYS A 29 -17.11 -8.39 -7.44
N ILE A 30 -16.20 -9.24 -7.94
CA ILE A 30 -15.66 -10.37 -7.15
C ILE A 30 -14.85 -9.82 -5.96
N ARG A 31 -14.15 -8.71 -6.21
CA ARG A 31 -13.43 -7.93 -5.20
C ARG A 31 -14.36 -7.34 -4.14
N SER A 32 -15.41 -6.61 -4.51
CA SER A 32 -16.27 -5.91 -3.53
C SER A 32 -16.98 -6.88 -2.57
N SER A 33 -17.45 -8.05 -3.03
CA SER A 33 -18.04 -9.04 -2.12
C SER A 33 -17.07 -9.61 -1.08
N CYS A 34 -15.78 -9.63 -1.40
CA CYS A 34 -14.71 -10.07 -0.50
C CYS A 34 -14.18 -8.92 0.40
N LEU A 35 -14.25 -7.68 -0.09
CA LEU A 35 -13.57 -6.52 0.48
C LEU A 35 -14.48 -5.58 1.29
N ASP A 36 -15.80 -5.61 1.06
CA ASP A 36 -16.77 -4.72 1.69
C ASP A 36 -17.15 -5.14 3.12
N GLY A 37 -16.69 -6.32 3.58
CA GLY A 37 -16.73 -6.71 4.99
C GLY A 37 -18.14 -6.81 5.59
N THR A 38 -19.21 -6.91 4.79
CA THR A 38 -20.59 -7.02 5.29
C THR A 38 -20.97 -8.45 5.70
N GLY A 39 -20.01 -9.28 6.10
CA GLY A 39 -20.22 -10.65 6.55
C GLY A 39 -19.03 -11.16 7.35
N GLU A 40 -19.27 -12.22 8.12
CA GLU A 40 -18.31 -12.90 9.02
C GLU A 40 -17.13 -13.58 8.29
N ALA A 41 -16.96 -13.32 6.99
CA ALA A 41 -15.84 -13.81 6.20
C ALA A 41 -14.64 -12.86 6.36
N ASP A 42 -13.63 -13.36 7.07
CA ASP A 42 -12.28 -12.79 7.13
C ASP A 42 -11.68 -12.70 5.71
N CYS A 43 -10.98 -11.61 5.39
CA CYS A 43 -10.24 -11.46 4.13
C CYS A 43 -9.30 -12.64 3.86
N ALA A 44 -8.80 -13.30 4.91
CA ALA A 44 -8.00 -14.52 4.80
C ALA A 44 -8.73 -15.66 4.06
N THR A 45 -10.05 -15.71 4.12
CA THR A 45 -10.88 -16.73 3.43
C THR A 45 -11.03 -16.43 1.94
N CYS A 46 -10.77 -15.18 1.53
CA CYS A 46 -10.92 -14.72 0.15
C CYS A 46 -9.62 -14.81 -0.66
N ILE A 47 -8.47 -15.09 -0.03
CA ILE A 47 -7.18 -15.21 -0.71
C ILE A 47 -7.25 -16.34 -1.74
N GLY A 48 -6.93 -16.02 -2.99
CA GLY A 48 -6.95 -16.94 -4.12
C GLY A 48 -8.31 -17.12 -4.79
N GLN A 49 -9.42 -16.78 -4.13
CA GLN A 49 -10.77 -16.92 -4.73
C GLN A 49 -10.95 -15.99 -5.93
N VAL A 50 -10.32 -14.81 -5.91
CA VAL A 50 -10.41 -13.86 -7.02
C VAL A 50 -9.53 -14.29 -8.19
N VAL A 51 -8.32 -14.78 -7.91
CA VAL A 51 -7.47 -15.46 -8.91
C VAL A 51 -8.18 -16.66 -9.54
N ASP A 52 -8.81 -17.52 -8.74
CA ASP A 52 -9.52 -18.71 -9.23
C ASP A 52 -10.60 -18.34 -10.24
N ALA A 53 -11.40 -17.30 -9.96
CA ALA A 53 -12.39 -16.82 -10.89
C ALA A 53 -11.78 -16.15 -12.13
N CYS A 54 -10.70 -15.39 -11.97
CA CYS A 54 -10.01 -14.69 -13.06
C CYS A 54 -9.43 -15.67 -14.10
N ILE A 55 -8.82 -16.78 -13.63
CA ILE A 55 -8.19 -17.78 -14.51
C ILE A 55 -9.21 -18.54 -15.37
N GLN A 56 -10.48 -18.60 -14.98
CA GLN A 56 -11.53 -19.23 -15.78
C GLN A 56 -12.00 -18.37 -16.97
N THR A 57 -11.54 -17.13 -17.09
CA THR A 57 -11.86 -16.28 -18.24
C THR A 57 -10.98 -16.62 -19.44
N ASP A 58 -11.47 -16.32 -20.66
CA ASP A 58 -10.69 -16.56 -21.88
C ASP A 58 -9.34 -15.82 -21.87
N ALA A 59 -9.32 -14.59 -21.34
CA ALA A 59 -8.11 -13.80 -21.20
C ALA A 59 -7.19 -14.29 -20.05
N GLY A 60 -7.79 -14.67 -18.92
CA GLY A 60 -7.08 -15.13 -17.72
C GLY A 60 -6.54 -16.56 -17.79
N SER A 61 -7.06 -17.41 -18.67
CA SER A 61 -6.65 -18.82 -18.80
C SER A 61 -5.28 -19.02 -19.47
N SER A 62 -4.78 -18.00 -20.18
CA SER A 62 -3.45 -18.03 -20.80
C SER A 62 -2.35 -17.92 -19.74
N THR A 63 -1.13 -18.40 -20.02
CA THR A 63 0.01 -18.26 -19.09
C THR A 63 0.26 -16.81 -18.68
N VAL A 64 0.17 -15.89 -19.65
CA VAL A 64 0.30 -14.45 -19.41
C VAL A 64 -0.90 -13.93 -18.60
N GLY A 65 -2.09 -14.47 -18.87
CA GLY A 65 -3.34 -14.20 -18.17
C GLY A 65 -3.28 -14.51 -16.68
N ILE A 66 -2.85 -15.72 -16.34
CA ILE A 66 -2.67 -16.21 -14.97
C ILE A 66 -1.71 -15.29 -14.20
N GLY A 67 -0.59 -14.90 -14.83
CA GLY A 67 0.38 -13.99 -14.22
C GLY A 67 -0.23 -12.63 -13.87
N MET A 68 -1.10 -12.09 -14.73
CA MET A 68 -1.81 -10.85 -14.46
C MET A 68 -2.85 -11.02 -13.35
N CYS A 69 -3.63 -12.11 -13.35
CA CYS A 69 -4.59 -12.40 -12.27
C CYS A 69 -3.91 -12.39 -10.89
N ILE A 70 -2.78 -13.09 -10.76
CA ILE A 70 -2.02 -13.17 -9.50
C ILE A 70 -1.42 -11.82 -9.11
N SER A 71 -0.84 -11.10 -10.09
CA SER A 71 -0.22 -9.79 -9.83
C SER A 71 -1.26 -8.76 -9.36
N SER A 72 -2.46 -8.78 -9.95
CA SER A 72 -3.56 -7.90 -9.55
C SER A 72 -4.04 -8.20 -8.12
N GLU A 73 -4.20 -9.46 -7.74
CA GLU A 73 -4.58 -9.81 -6.36
C GLU A 73 -3.49 -9.43 -5.37
N TRP A 74 -2.22 -9.72 -5.66
CA TRP A 74 -1.08 -9.33 -4.83
C TRP A 74 -1.05 -7.81 -4.58
N GLN A 75 -1.20 -7.01 -5.63
CA GLN A 75 -1.10 -5.55 -5.53
C GLN A 75 -2.19 -4.96 -4.62
N GLN A 76 -3.40 -5.53 -4.67
CA GLN A 76 -4.50 -5.10 -3.80
C GLN A 76 -4.31 -5.52 -2.35
N LEU A 77 -3.77 -6.72 -2.12
CA LEU A 77 -3.42 -7.17 -0.77
C LEU A 77 -2.30 -6.30 -0.18
N ASP A 78 -1.32 -5.93 -0.99
CA ASP A 78 -0.24 -5.02 -0.60
C ASP A 78 -0.77 -3.62 -0.25
N ASP A 79 -1.65 -3.04 -1.08
CA ASP A 79 -2.29 -1.76 -0.79
C ASP A 79 -3.05 -1.78 0.55
N ARG A 80 -3.77 -2.88 0.83
CA ARG A 80 -4.49 -3.07 2.09
C ARG A 80 -3.56 -3.22 3.28
N LEU A 81 -2.51 -4.02 3.16
CA LEU A 81 -1.50 -4.20 4.19
C LEU A 81 -0.87 -2.85 4.56
N ASN A 82 -0.45 -2.10 3.55
CA ASN A 82 0.18 -0.80 3.75
C ASN A 82 -0.78 0.22 4.37
N ALA A 83 -2.06 0.24 3.97
CA ALA A 83 -3.08 1.08 4.60
C ALA A 83 -3.28 0.73 6.08
N ALA A 84 -3.45 -0.55 6.41
CA ALA A 84 -3.63 -1.01 7.78
C ALA A 84 -2.40 -0.68 8.65
N TYR A 85 -1.19 -0.89 8.13
CA TYR A 85 0.05 -0.54 8.83
C TYR A 85 0.12 0.97 9.11
N GLN A 86 -0.20 1.81 8.13
CA GLN A 86 -0.24 3.26 8.33
C GLN A 86 -1.22 3.67 9.42
N ASP A 87 -2.41 3.08 9.46
CA ASP A 87 -3.44 3.42 10.44
C ASP A 87 -3.03 3.03 11.86
N ILE A 88 -2.41 1.85 12.04
CA ILE A 88 -1.85 1.42 13.32
C ILE A 88 -0.77 2.39 13.79
N GLN A 89 0.17 2.77 12.90
CA GLN A 89 1.26 3.68 13.26
C GLN A 89 0.75 5.09 13.59
N ARG A 90 -0.23 5.61 12.83
CA ARG A 90 -0.88 6.91 13.14
C ARG A 90 -1.56 6.89 14.49
N GLY A 91 -2.32 5.84 14.79
CA GLY A 91 -2.97 5.66 16.09
C GLY A 91 -1.96 5.61 17.24
N TRP A 92 -0.84 4.90 17.04
CA TRP A 92 0.23 4.83 18.03
C TRP A 92 0.89 6.20 18.29
N ILE A 93 1.16 7.00 17.24
CA ILE A 93 1.73 8.34 17.39
C ILE A 93 0.81 9.22 18.24
N VAL A 94 -0.49 9.22 17.96
CA VAL A 94 -1.48 10.00 18.74
C VAL A 94 -1.49 9.56 20.21
N TYR A 95 -1.46 8.26 20.47
CA TYR A 95 -1.37 7.73 21.83
C TYR A 95 -0.10 8.21 22.54
N ARG A 96 1.07 8.07 21.91
CA ARG A 96 2.36 8.49 22.46
C ARG A 96 2.35 9.97 22.82
N ASP A 97 1.94 10.82 21.88
CA ASP A 97 1.99 12.27 22.05
C ASP A 97 1.02 12.70 23.17
N THR A 98 -0.21 12.18 23.16
CA THR A 98 -1.20 12.49 24.22
C THR A 98 -0.75 12.00 25.59
N ALA A 99 -0.17 10.80 25.67
CA ALA A 99 0.33 10.25 26.93
C ALA A 99 1.52 11.07 27.47
N CYS A 100 2.43 11.52 26.61
CA CYS A 100 3.61 12.26 27.03
C CYS A 100 3.34 13.76 27.26
N ASP A 101 2.28 14.32 26.67
CA ASP A 101 1.75 15.63 27.07
C ASP A 101 1.13 15.58 28.46
N TRP A 102 0.43 14.48 28.79
CA TRP A 102 -0.11 14.30 30.15
C TRP A 102 0.99 14.28 31.22
N GLU A 103 2.15 13.66 30.93
CA GLU A 103 3.32 13.72 31.82
C GLU A 103 3.78 15.15 32.06
N MET A 104 3.77 16.03 31.05
CA MET A 104 4.11 17.44 31.25
C MET A 104 3.13 18.12 32.22
N VAL A 105 1.83 17.84 32.09
CA VAL A 105 0.77 18.39 32.96
C VAL A 105 0.90 17.89 34.40
N GLN A 106 1.26 16.62 34.61
CA GLN A 106 1.44 16.02 35.93
C GLN A 106 2.51 16.74 36.77
N TRP A 107 3.56 17.25 36.11
CA TRP A 107 4.65 17.97 36.77
C TRP A 107 4.34 19.46 37.03
N GLY A 108 3.16 19.94 36.65
CA GLY A 108 2.74 21.33 36.84
C GLY A 108 3.59 22.35 36.08
N GLY A 109 3.58 23.61 36.53
CA GLY A 109 4.34 24.72 35.91
C GLY A 109 5.83 24.79 36.27
N GLY A 110 6.42 23.70 36.75
CA GLY A 110 7.83 23.61 37.13
C GLY A 110 8.75 23.25 35.95
N THR A 111 10.07 23.28 36.16
CA THR A 111 11.07 22.96 35.12
C THR A 111 11.18 21.46 34.81
N GLY A 112 10.52 20.59 35.58
CA GLY A 112 10.54 19.14 35.41
C GLY A 112 9.63 18.59 34.31
N GLY A 113 8.60 19.35 33.89
CA GLY A 113 7.61 18.86 32.91
C GLY A 113 8.21 18.58 31.52
N GLY A 114 9.13 19.43 31.06
CA GLY A 114 9.85 19.20 29.81
C GLY A 114 10.65 17.89 29.81
N PRO A 115 11.57 17.69 30.77
CA PRO A 115 12.29 16.43 30.96
C PRO A 115 11.37 15.20 31.09
N ALA A 116 10.27 15.30 31.83
CA ALA A 116 9.32 14.20 32.01
C ALA A 116 8.66 13.80 30.68
N SER A 117 8.19 14.79 29.91
CA SER A 117 7.57 14.55 28.59
C SER A 117 8.55 13.87 27.63
N VAL A 118 9.78 14.38 27.48
CA VAL A 118 10.76 13.78 26.56
C VAL A 118 11.27 12.41 27.03
N ALA A 119 11.32 12.16 28.34
CA ALA A 119 11.62 10.83 28.89
C ALA A 119 10.50 9.82 28.58
N CYS A 120 9.23 10.25 28.64
CA CYS A 120 8.10 9.44 28.20
C CYS A 120 8.20 9.10 26.71
N MET A 121 8.49 10.09 25.86
CA MET A 121 8.62 9.92 24.42
C MET A 121 9.71 8.89 24.09
N MET A 122 10.86 8.98 24.76
CA MET A 122 11.96 8.01 24.62
C MET A 122 11.50 6.59 24.99
N ARG A 123 10.85 6.41 26.15
CA ARG A 123 10.42 5.09 26.63
C ARG A 123 9.38 4.45 25.71
N LEU A 124 8.34 5.19 25.34
CA LEU A 124 7.26 4.66 24.48
C LEU A 124 7.76 4.35 23.07
N THR A 125 8.65 5.19 22.53
CA THR A 125 9.26 4.92 21.22
C THR A 125 10.12 3.67 21.26
N ALA A 126 10.96 3.49 22.30
CA ALA A 126 11.76 2.28 22.46
C ALA A 126 10.88 1.01 22.56
N GLN A 127 9.77 1.09 23.29
CA GLN A 127 8.81 -0.02 23.39
C GLN A 127 8.18 -0.35 22.03
N GLN A 128 7.80 0.65 21.25
CA GLN A 128 7.23 0.44 19.92
C GLN A 128 8.26 -0.12 18.94
N THR A 129 9.50 0.37 18.97
CA THR A 129 10.60 -0.18 18.17
C THR A 129 10.75 -1.68 18.43
N LEU A 130 10.87 -2.07 19.70
CA LEU A 130 10.98 -3.48 20.08
C LEU A 130 9.73 -4.29 19.70
N PHE A 131 8.53 -3.70 19.80
CA PHE A 131 7.31 -4.37 19.37
C PHE A 131 7.36 -4.69 17.87
N LEU A 132 7.70 -3.70 17.04
CA LEU A 132 7.75 -3.87 15.58
C LEU A 132 8.87 -4.82 15.16
N GLU A 133 10.07 -4.70 15.73
CA GLU A 133 11.20 -5.59 15.41
C GLU A 133 10.91 -7.06 15.73
N ASN A 134 10.04 -7.35 16.71
CA ASN A 134 9.68 -8.72 17.09
C ASN A 134 8.45 -9.27 16.35
N HIS A 135 7.75 -8.45 15.57
CA HIS A 135 6.49 -8.84 14.90
C HIS A 135 6.45 -8.51 13.39
N LEU A 136 7.56 -8.02 12.83
CA LEU A 136 7.82 -7.89 11.39
C LEU A 136 8.77 -9.02 10.96
#